data_AF-A0A7V8QJK2-F1
#
_entry.id   AF-A0A7V8QJK2-F1
#
_cell.length_a   1.000
_cell.length_b   1.000
_cell.length_c   1.000
_cell.angle_alpha   90.00
_cell.angle_beta   90.00
_cell.angle_gamma   90.00
#
_symmetry.space_group_name_H-M   'P 1'
#
loop_
_entity.id
_entity.type
_entity.pdbx_description
1 polymer ?
#
loop_
_entity_poly.entity_id
_entity_poly.type
_entity_poly.pdbx_seq_one_letter_code
_entity_poly.pdbx_strand_id
1 'polypeptide(L)' 'MSDKSKSDMDNHANQLNPNNDAFWESRGHDERPEDWQERLESDELSP' A
#
# COMPACT_ATOMS: atom_id res chain seq x y z
N MET A 1 9.58 18.92 18.25
CA MET A 1 8.44 18.71 17.35
C MET A 1 8.93 17.74 16.30
N SER A 2 8.18 16.68 15.98
CA SER A 2 8.66 15.66 15.04
C SER A 2 8.52 16.20 13.61
N ASP A 3 9.60 16.77 13.09
CA ASP A 3 9.73 17.10 11.67
C ASP A 3 9.84 15.78 10.89
N LYS A 4 8.69 15.19 10.54
CA LYS A 4 8.65 14.12 9.54
C LYS A 4 9.15 14.72 8.23
N SER A 5 10.31 14.25 7.77
CA SER A 5 10.86 14.69 6.50
C SER A 5 9.91 14.29 5.36
N LYS A 6 9.95 14.99 4.21
CA LYS A 6 9.16 14.61 3.04
C LYS A 6 9.30 13.12 2.73
N SER A 7 10.51 12.59 2.83
CA SER A 7 10.80 11.16 2.65
C SER A 7 10.04 10.25 3.61
N ASP A 8 9.85 10.62 4.87
CA ASP A 8 9.03 9.84 5.82
C ASP A 8 7.55 9.86 5.42
N MET A 9 7.05 11.01 4.97
CA MET A 9 5.66 11.14 4.52
C MET A 9 5.42 10.39 3.22
N ASP A 10 6.37 10.44 2.29
CA ASP A 10 6.30 9.71 1.02
C ASP A 10 6.35 8.20 1.26
N ASN A 11 7.25 7.73 2.13
CA ASN A 11 7.30 6.32 2.53
C ASN A 11 5.99 5.88 3.19
N HIS A 12 5.45 6.71 4.09
CA HIS A 12 4.19 6.41 4.74
C HIS A 12 3.02 6.36 3.75
N ALA A 13 2.97 7.29 2.80
CA ALA A 13 1.96 7.31 1.75
C ALA A 13 2.06 6.07 0.84
N ASN A 14 3.29 5.66 0.49
CA ASN A 14 3.55 4.48 -0.33
C ASN A 14 3.07 3.19 0.36
N GLN A 15 3.32 3.05 1.66
CA GLN A 15 2.85 1.89 2.43
C GLN A 15 1.33 1.80 2.55
N LEU A 16 0.63 2.94 2.45
CA LEU A 16 -0.83 3.02 2.50
C LEU A 16 -1.49 3.03 1.11
N ASN A 17 -0.70 2.97 0.04
CA ASN A 17 -1.20 3.01 -1.32
C ASN A 17 -1.05 1.63 -1.99
N PRO A 18 -2.16 0.89 -2.24
CA PRO A 18 -2.10 -0.40 -2.92
C PRO A 18 -1.63 -0.34 -4.37
N ASN A 19 -1.52 0.85 -4.97
CA ASN A 19 -0.84 1.01 -6.25
C ASN A 19 0.68 0.81 -6.13
N ASN A 20 1.26 0.97 -4.94
CA ASN A 20 2.69 0.85 -4.67
C ASN A 20 3.03 -0.53 -4.08
N ASP A 21 4.17 -1.09 -4.46
CA ASP A 21 4.67 -2.37 -3.97
C ASP A 21 4.85 -2.39 -2.45
N ALA A 22 5.23 -1.26 -1.84
CA ALA A 22 5.44 -1.15 -0.39
C ALA A 22 4.18 -1.52 0.43
N PHE A 23 2.97 -1.30 -0.12
CA PHE A 23 1.72 -1.73 0.51
C PHE A 23 1.58 -3.26 0.55
N TRP A 24 2.02 -3.94 -0.51
CA TRP A 24 1.95 -5.40 -0.67
C TRP A 24 3.07 -6.10 0.10
N GLU A 25 4.29 -5.57 0.05
CA GLU A 25 5.43 -6.03 0.86
C GLU A 25 5.12 -6.00 2.36
N SER A 26 4.45 -4.95 2.84
CA SER A 26 4.05 -4.86 4.25
C SER A 26 3.04 -5.93 4.67
N ARG A 27 2.36 -6.59 3.71
CA ARG A 27 1.42 -7.70 3.92
C ARG A 27 2.02 -9.08 3.62
N GLY A 28 3.31 -9.14 3.27
CA GLY A 28 4.01 -10.39 3.00
C GLY A 28 3.91 -10.87 1.55
N HIS A 29 3.61 -9.96 0.61
CA HIS A 29 3.72 -10.24 -0.83
C HIS A 29 5.07 -9.73 -1.35
N ASP A 30 5.72 -10.48 -2.24
CA ASP A 30 7.01 -10.06 -2.83
C ASP A 30 6.88 -8.79 -3.69
N GLU A 31 5.75 -8.63 -4.39
CA GLU A 31 5.45 -7.49 -5.24
C GLU A 31 3.94 -7.28 -5.36
N ARG A 32 3.53 -6.13 -5.92
CA ARG A 32 2.12 -5.88 -6.21
C ARG A 32 1.61 -6.86 -7.27
N PRO A 33 0.53 -7.62 -7.00
CA PRO A 33 -0.12 -8.47 -7.98
C PRO A 33 -0.66 -7.66 -9.17
N GLU A 34 -0.70 -8.24 -10.36
CA GLU A 34 -1.19 -7.56 -11.57
C GLU A 34 -2.68 -7.22 -11.45
N ASP A 35 -3.44 -8.13 -10.83
CA ASP A 35 -4.87 -8.00 -10.53
C ASP A 35 -5.15 -7.36 -9.16
N TRP A 36 -4.26 -6.47 -8.67
CA TRP A 36 -4.41 -5.82 -7.37
C TRP A 36 -5.73 -5.03 -7.25
N GLN A 37 -6.24 -4.49 -8.36
CA GLN A 37 -7.50 -3.74 -8.40
C GLN A 37 -8.69 -4.65 -8.12
N GLU A 38 -8.76 -5.81 -8.78
CA GLU A 38 -9.82 -6.80 -8.55
C GLU A 38 -9.77 -7.35 -7.12
N ARG A 39 -8.55 -7.52 -6.58
CA ARG A 39 -8.38 -8.00 -5.20
C ARG A 39 -8.88 -6.98 -4.17
N LEU A 40 -8.63 -5.68 -4.38
CA LEU A 40 -9.20 -4.62 -3.52
C LEU A 40 -10.71 -4.53 -3.67
N GLU A 41 -11.22 -4.58 -4.91
CA GLU A 41 -12.65 -4.54 -5.17
C GLU A 41 -13.34 -5.72 -4.45
N SER A 42 -12.74 -6.91 -4.49
CA SER A 42 -13.25 -8.07 -3.76
C SER A 42 -13.14 -7.96 -2.23
N ASP A 43 -12.15 -7.25 -1.69
CA ASP A 43 -12.00 -7.01 -0.24
C ASP A 43 -13.02 -5.97 0.25
N GLU A 44 -13.21 -4.89 -0.52
CA GLU A 44 -14.19 -3.85 -0.21
C GLU A 44 -15.64 -4.34 -0.40
N LEU A 45 -15.87 -5.35 -1.24
CA LEU A 45 -17.16 -6.00 -1.42
C LEU A 45 -17.53 -6.97 -0.29
N SER A 46 -16.68 -7.16 0.73
CA SER A 46 -17.01 -7.98 1.90
C SER A 46 -17.91 -7.19 2.87
N PRO A 47 -19.18 -7.59 3.11
CA PRO A 47 -20.09 -6.91 4.02
C PRO A 47 -19.73 -7.04 5.50
#